data_AF-A0A8C9TXF1-F1
#
_entry.id   AF-A0A8C9TXF1-F1
#
_cell.length_a   1.000
_cell.length_b   1.000
_cell.length_c   1.000
_cell.angle_alpha   90.00
_cell.angle_beta   90.00
_cell.angle_gamma   90.00
#
_symmetry.space_group_name_H-M   'P 1'
#
loop_
_entity.id
_entity.type
_entity.pdbx_description
1 polymer ?
#
loop_
_entity_poly.entity_id
_entity_poly.type
_entity_poly.pdbx_seq_one_letter_code
_entity_poly.pdbx_strand_id
1 'polypeptide(L)'
;MAFLMKHVLGDKLKNMGGGGGGDETKTDSDGKETAQSKGMSREEFEEYQRQLVEEKIQRDKDFATRKAERANLRVQLRDKYRLPESAQDDATIQMAGGDVYLPEELAKMVEEDEEEEEAQNTLLGKIQNLDLDFDSIKSKAQSTLSEAKQAAEEKCAIM
;
A
#
# COMPACT_ATOMS: atom_id res chain seq x y z
N MET A 1 26.85 -24.60 13.52
CA MET A 1 26.38 -23.20 13.36
C MET A 1 27.43 -22.19 13.86
N ALA A 2 28.67 -22.24 13.39
CA ALA A 2 29.76 -21.35 13.87
C ALA A 2 30.36 -20.45 12.77
N PHE A 3 29.85 -20.54 11.54
CA PHE A 3 30.42 -19.82 10.39
C PHE A 3 29.73 -18.47 10.11
N LEU A 4 28.50 -18.26 10.62
CA LEU A 4 27.72 -17.04 10.35
C LEU A 4 28.03 -15.87 11.29
N MET A 5 28.64 -16.12 12.46
CA MET A 5 28.94 -15.07 13.44
C MET A 5 30.20 -14.26 13.11
N LYS A 6 31.08 -14.75 12.24
CA LYS A 6 32.37 -14.09 11.96
C LYS A 6 32.24 -12.92 10.98
N HIS A 7 31.26 -12.95 10.07
CA HIS A 7 31.07 -11.89 9.08
C HIS A 7 30.42 -10.63 9.67
N VAL A 8 29.55 -10.77 10.67
CA VAL A 8 28.84 -9.64 11.29
C VAL A 8 29.75 -8.84 12.23
N LEU A 9 30.80 -9.46 12.77
CA LEU A 9 31.72 -8.82 13.71
C LEU A 9 32.87 -8.04 13.04
N GLY A 10 33.20 -8.35 11.78
CA GLY A 10 34.30 -7.69 11.05
C GLY A 10 33.97 -6.27 10.61
N ASP A 11 32.75 -6.04 10.12
CA ASP A 11 32.35 -4.73 9.57
C ASP A 11 32.10 -3.66 10.64
N LYS A 12 31.60 -4.06 11.82
CA LYS A 12 31.37 -3.10 12.92
C LYS A 12 32.67 -2.63 13.59
N LEU A 13 33.73 -3.45 13.60
CA LEU A 13 34.99 -3.07 14.23
C LEU A 13 35.75 -2.02 13.41
N LYS A 14 35.59 -2.05 12.07
CA LYS A 14 36.28 -1.13 11.16
C LYS A 14 35.73 0.30 11.23
N ASN A 15 34.46 0.48 11.60
CA ASN A 15 33.80 1.79 11.61
C ASN A 15 33.80 2.49 12.99
N MET A 16 34.41 1.88 14.03
CA MET A 16 34.48 2.45 15.39
C MET A 16 35.89 2.94 15.77
N GLY A 17 36.87 2.77 14.90
CA GLY A 17 38.25 3.26 15.06
C GLY A 17 38.41 4.72 14.63
N GLY A 18 37.70 5.64 15.27
CA GLY A 18 37.96 7.07 15.13
C GLY A 18 39.15 7.47 16.00
N GLY A 19 40.27 7.86 15.39
CA GLY A 19 41.36 8.51 16.11
C GLY A 19 42.74 8.47 15.44
N GLY A 20 43.00 9.44 14.55
CA GLY A 20 44.28 10.13 14.46
C GLY A 20 45.41 9.50 13.63
N GLY A 21 46.05 10.35 12.83
CA GLY A 21 47.42 10.15 12.32
C GLY A 21 47.46 9.63 10.89
N GLY A 22 47.91 10.50 9.98
CA GLY A 22 47.99 10.21 8.55
C GLY A 22 49.02 9.14 8.19
N ASP A 23 48.80 8.54 7.03
CA ASP A 23 49.87 8.17 6.13
C ASP A 23 49.31 8.14 4.70
N GLU A 24 50.03 8.78 3.80
CA GLU A 24 49.79 8.75 2.37
C GLU A 24 50.33 7.43 1.83
N THR A 25 49.48 6.42 1.69
CA THR A 25 49.80 5.27 0.84
C THR A 25 48.78 5.16 -0.28
N LYS A 26 49.12 5.79 -1.41
CA LYS A 26 48.79 5.26 -2.72
C LYS A 26 49.30 3.81 -2.75
N THR A 27 48.40 2.86 -2.58
CA THR A 27 48.65 1.49 -3.02
C THR A 27 47.87 1.29 -4.29
N ASP A 28 48.61 1.27 -5.39
CA ASP A 28 48.18 0.79 -6.70
C ASP A 28 47.29 -0.44 -6.54
N SER A 29 46.02 -0.29 -6.91
CA SER A 29 45.05 -1.38 -7.02
C SER A 29 45.37 -2.17 -8.30
N ASP A 30 46.51 -2.84 -8.28
CA ASP A 30 46.99 -3.68 -9.35
C ASP A 30 46.24 -5.02 -9.26
N GLY A 31 45.10 -5.10 -9.96
CA GLY A 31 44.49 -6.30 -10.58
C GLY A 31 44.43 -7.63 -9.83
N LYS A 32 44.63 -7.69 -8.51
CA LYS A 32 44.67 -8.96 -7.77
C LYS A 32 43.27 -9.42 -7.39
N GLU A 33 43.02 -10.70 -7.68
CA GLU A 33 41.79 -11.40 -7.32
C GLU A 33 41.49 -11.23 -5.83
N THR A 34 40.32 -10.68 -5.53
CA THR A 34 39.77 -10.69 -4.18
C THR A 34 39.12 -12.04 -3.91
N ALA A 35 38.92 -12.41 -2.63
CA ALA A 35 38.21 -13.64 -2.30
C ALA A 35 36.80 -13.72 -2.91
N GLN A 36 36.21 -12.57 -3.23
CA GLN A 36 34.91 -12.43 -3.88
C GLN A 36 34.99 -12.55 -5.42
N SER A 37 36.16 -12.35 -6.02
CA SER A 37 36.37 -12.44 -7.47
C SER A 37 37.03 -13.76 -7.90
N LYS A 38 37.28 -14.69 -6.98
CA LYS A 38 37.96 -15.94 -7.28
C LYS A 38 37.06 -16.87 -8.10
N GLY A 39 37.44 -17.09 -9.36
CA GLY A 39 36.69 -17.95 -10.30
C GLY A 39 35.73 -17.21 -11.24
N MET A 40 35.71 -15.87 -11.21
CA MET A 40 34.97 -15.01 -12.15
C MET A 40 35.98 -14.24 -13.01
N SER A 41 35.66 -13.97 -14.27
CA SER A 41 36.44 -13.00 -15.06
C SER A 41 36.29 -11.60 -14.44
N ARG A 42 37.28 -10.74 -14.66
CA ARG A 42 37.28 -9.38 -14.12
C ARG A 42 36.03 -8.58 -14.51
N GLU A 43 35.56 -8.76 -15.74
CA GLU A 43 34.37 -8.10 -16.28
C GLU A 43 33.09 -8.61 -15.58
N GLU A 44 32.94 -9.92 -15.40
CA GLU A 44 31.80 -10.51 -14.67
C GLU A 44 31.76 -10.07 -13.19
N PHE A 45 32.93 -9.87 -12.57
CA PHE A 45 32.99 -9.39 -11.19
C PHE A 45 32.58 -7.92 -11.05
N GLU A 46 32.98 -7.06 -11.99
CA GLU A 46 32.57 -5.66 -12.03
C GLU A 46 31.06 -5.51 -12.30
N GLU A 47 30.48 -6.33 -13.18
CA GLU A 47 29.04 -6.38 -13.40
C GLU A 47 28.27 -6.86 -12.17
N TYR A 48 28.74 -7.91 -11.50
CA TYR A 48 28.14 -8.39 -10.26
C TYR A 48 28.12 -7.31 -9.17
N GLN A 49 29.22 -6.55 -9.02
CA GLN A 49 29.25 -5.42 -8.09
C GLN A 49 28.25 -4.32 -8.47
N ARG A 50 28.12 -4.01 -9.76
CA ARG A 50 27.11 -3.05 -10.24
C ARG A 50 25.70 -3.52 -9.92
N GLN A 51 25.37 -4.79 -10.17
CA GLN A 51 24.06 -5.37 -9.87
C GLN A 51 23.73 -5.28 -8.37
N LEU A 52 24.70 -5.59 -7.49
CA LEU A 52 24.49 -5.46 -6.05
C LEU A 52 24.21 -4.01 -5.62
N VAL A 53 24.91 -3.05 -6.22
CA VAL A 53 24.70 -1.62 -5.93
C VAL A 53 23.33 -1.17 -6.46
N GLU A 54 22.95 -1.59 -7.67
CA GLU A 54 21.67 -1.24 -8.28
C GLU A 54 20.48 -1.85 -7.50
N GLU A 55 20.57 -3.11 -7.11
CA GLU A 55 19.56 -3.77 -6.26
C GLU A 55 19.46 -3.08 -4.90
N LYS A 56 20.59 -2.70 -4.30
CA LYS A 56 20.60 -1.95 -3.05
C LYS A 56 19.92 -0.59 -3.21
N ILE A 57 20.21 0.14 -4.29
CA ILE A 57 19.59 1.43 -4.59
C ILE A 57 18.09 1.25 -4.76
N GLN A 58 17.64 0.24 -5.50
CA GLN A 58 16.22 -0.01 -5.71
C GLN A 58 15.51 -0.34 -4.39
N ARG A 59 16.08 -1.21 -3.57
CA ARG A 59 15.53 -1.53 -2.24
C ARG A 59 15.49 -0.30 -1.32
N ASP A 60 16.54 0.51 -1.32
CA ASP A 60 16.59 1.72 -0.49
C ASP A 60 15.53 2.74 -0.94
N LYS A 61 15.27 2.85 -2.26
CA LYS A 61 14.17 3.66 -2.81
C LYS A 61 12.81 3.13 -2.36
N ASP A 62 12.54 1.84 -2.57
CA ASP A 62 11.25 1.22 -2.18
C ASP A 62 11.02 1.31 -0.67
N PHE A 63 12.07 1.23 0.13
CA PHE A 63 11.97 1.43 1.57
C PHE A 63 11.65 2.89 1.91
N ALA A 64 12.28 3.84 1.24
CA ALA A 64 12.01 5.26 1.44
C ALA A 64 10.58 5.64 1.05
N THR A 65 10.07 5.15 -0.08
CA THR A 65 8.68 5.40 -0.52
C THR A 65 7.68 4.83 0.48
N ARG A 66 7.77 3.54 0.81
CA ARG A 66 6.87 2.90 1.80
C ARG A 66 6.95 3.52 3.19
N LYS A 67 8.11 4.08 3.57
CA LYS A 67 8.28 4.77 4.84
C LYS A 67 7.59 6.14 4.82
N ALA A 68 7.66 6.84 3.70
CA ALA A 68 6.98 8.10 3.49
C ALA A 68 5.45 7.92 3.42
N GLU A 69 4.95 6.92 2.69
CA GLU A 69 3.51 6.61 2.60
C GLU A 69 2.92 6.34 3.99
N ARG A 70 3.62 5.56 4.81
CA ARG A 70 3.22 5.31 6.20
C ARG A 70 3.27 6.57 7.07
N ALA A 71 4.20 7.48 6.82
CA ALA A 71 4.24 8.77 7.50
C ALA A 71 3.05 9.65 7.07
N ASN A 72 2.73 9.68 5.77
CA ASN A 72 1.58 10.41 5.23
C ASN A 72 0.27 9.91 5.85
N LEU A 73 0.06 8.59 5.93
CA LEU A 73 -1.09 7.99 6.61
C LEU A 73 -1.20 8.45 8.07
N ARG A 74 -0.08 8.49 8.80
CA ARG A 74 -0.07 8.97 10.20
C ARG A 74 -0.46 10.44 10.30
N VAL A 75 0.01 11.29 9.39
CA VAL A 75 -0.37 12.72 9.33
C VAL A 75 -1.87 12.85 9.08
N GLN A 76 -2.41 12.18 8.06
CA GLN A 76 -3.85 12.22 7.77
C GLN A 76 -4.72 11.75 8.95
N LEU A 77 -4.30 10.69 9.65
CA LEU A 77 -5.02 10.20 10.84
C LEU A 77 -4.94 11.20 11.99
N ARG A 78 -3.79 11.85 12.20
CA ARG A 78 -3.66 12.90 13.21
C ARG A 78 -4.60 14.06 12.93
N ASP A 79 -4.67 14.50 11.68
CA ASP A 79 -5.57 15.58 11.27
C ASP A 79 -7.04 15.19 11.49
N LYS A 80 -7.42 13.98 11.05
CA LYS A 80 -8.77 13.44 11.23
C LYS A 80 -9.22 13.44 12.70
N TYR A 81 -8.32 13.08 13.62
CA TYR A 81 -8.62 13.00 15.05
C TYR A 81 -8.15 14.23 15.85
N ARG A 82 -7.70 15.29 15.19
CA ARG A 82 -7.20 16.54 15.80
C ARG A 82 -6.09 16.30 16.83
N LEU A 83 -5.19 15.36 16.53
CA LEU A 83 -4.02 15.08 17.34
C LEU A 83 -2.87 16.03 16.96
N PRO A 84 -1.93 16.30 17.87
CA PRO A 84 -0.76 17.11 17.57
C PRO A 84 0.07 16.51 16.41
N GLU A 85 0.54 17.40 15.54
CA GLU A 85 1.42 17.08 14.42
C GLU A 85 2.74 16.47 14.87
N SER A 86 3.39 15.75 13.95
CA SER A 86 4.64 15.03 14.20
C SER A 86 5.70 15.50 13.22
N ALA A 87 6.62 16.34 13.70
CA ALA A 87 7.72 16.87 12.89
C ALA A 87 8.60 15.76 12.26
N GLN A 88 8.66 14.58 12.88
CA GLN A 88 9.38 13.43 12.34
C GLN A 88 8.69 12.84 11.09
N ASP A 89 7.36 12.83 11.09
CA ASP A 89 6.58 12.32 9.97
C ASP A 89 6.67 13.30 8.80
N ASP A 90 6.56 14.61 9.06
CA ASP A 90 6.70 15.66 8.04
C ASP A 90 8.08 15.64 7.39
N ALA A 91 9.15 15.50 8.19
CA ALA A 91 10.51 15.38 7.67
C ALA A 91 10.67 14.13 6.79
N THR A 92 10.04 13.02 7.15
CA THR A 92 10.10 11.77 6.37
C THR A 92 9.41 11.92 5.02
N ILE A 93 8.27 12.61 4.98
CA ILE A 93 7.52 12.90 3.73
C ILE A 93 8.32 13.85 2.83
N GLN A 94 8.92 14.90 3.41
CA GLN A 94 9.74 15.86 2.65
C GLN A 94 10.98 15.20 2.03
N MET A 95 11.64 14.29 2.76
CA MET A 95 12.80 13.56 2.23
C MET A 95 12.48 12.66 1.02
N ALA A 96 11.21 12.23 0.88
CA ALA A 96 10.78 11.41 -0.25
C ALA A 96 10.33 12.22 -1.48
N GLY A 97 10.38 13.56 -1.43
CA GLY A 97 10.01 14.42 -2.56
C GLY A 97 8.62 15.03 -2.49
N GLY A 98 7.97 15.02 -1.32
CA GLY A 98 6.77 15.82 -1.03
C GLY A 98 5.45 15.29 -1.57
N ASP A 99 5.45 14.61 -2.73
CA ASP A 99 4.23 14.05 -3.33
C ASP A 99 4.14 12.56 -2.99
N VAL A 100 3.57 12.27 -1.83
CA VAL A 100 3.48 10.93 -1.25
C VAL A 100 2.01 10.59 -1.09
N TYR A 101 1.56 9.58 -1.84
CA TYR A 101 0.17 9.14 -1.88
C TYR A 101 -0.13 8.08 -0.80
N LEU A 102 -1.41 7.70 -0.68
CA LEU A 102 -1.83 6.59 0.17
C LEU A 102 -1.21 5.27 -0.34
N PRO A 103 -0.78 4.34 0.53
CA PRO A 103 -0.32 3.02 0.10
C PRO A 103 -1.31 2.35 -0.86
N GLU A 104 -0.83 1.79 -1.97
CA GLU A 104 -1.65 1.16 -3.02
C GLU A 104 -2.56 0.06 -2.46
N GLU A 105 -2.08 -0.72 -1.50
CA GLU A 105 -2.86 -1.78 -0.85
C GLU A 105 -4.10 -1.21 -0.12
N LEU A 106 -3.97 -0.04 0.49
CA LEU A 106 -5.09 0.63 1.16
C LEU A 106 -6.05 1.25 0.14
N ALA A 107 -5.52 1.83 -0.94
CA ALA A 107 -6.35 2.37 -2.02
C ALA A 107 -7.22 1.28 -2.66
N LYS A 108 -6.62 0.10 -2.93
CA LYS A 108 -7.34 -1.04 -3.51
C LYS A 108 -8.47 -1.57 -2.62
N MET A 109 -8.27 -1.62 -1.30
CA MET A 109 -9.34 -2.06 -0.38
C MET A 109 -10.52 -1.10 -0.39
N VAL A 110 -10.28 0.21 -0.55
CA VAL A 110 -11.37 1.20 -0.64
C VAL A 110 -12.14 1.03 -1.95
N GLU A 111 -11.45 0.80 -3.07
CA GLU A 111 -12.10 0.57 -4.37
C GLU A 111 -12.98 -0.69 -4.35
N GLU A 112 -12.51 -1.79 -3.73
CA GLU A 112 -13.29 -3.04 -3.59
C GLU A 112 -14.56 -2.83 -2.73
N ASP A 113 -14.44 -2.11 -1.61
CA ASP A 113 -15.60 -1.79 -0.74
C ASP A 113 -16.64 -0.92 -1.46
N GLU A 114 -16.21 0.03 -2.30
CA GLU A 114 -17.11 0.87 -3.10
C GLU A 114 -17.91 0.04 -4.12
N GLU A 115 -17.29 -0.92 -4.80
CA GLU A 115 -17.98 -1.80 -5.75
C GLU A 115 -19.04 -2.68 -5.07
N GLU A 116 -18.74 -3.21 -3.87
CA GLU A 116 -19.69 -4.00 -3.09
C GLU A 116 -20.87 -3.16 -2.60
N GLU A 117 -20.61 -1.94 -2.12
CA GLU A 117 -21.68 -1.02 -1.70
C GLU A 117 -22.54 -0.56 -2.87
N GLU A 118 -21.97 -0.28 -4.04
CA GLU A 118 -22.75 0.08 -5.23
C GLU A 118 -23.68 -1.06 -5.65
N ALA A 119 -23.19 -2.31 -5.66
CA ALA A 119 -24.00 -3.48 -5.99
C ALA A 119 -25.19 -3.64 -5.02
N GLN A 120 -24.98 -3.42 -3.73
CA GLN A 120 -26.03 -3.49 -2.70
C GLN A 120 -26.98 -2.29 -2.75
N ASN A 121 -26.49 -1.11 -3.14
CA ASN A 121 -27.30 0.11 -3.25
C ASN A 121 -28.20 0.14 -4.50
N THR A 122 -27.94 -0.71 -5.48
CA THR A 122 -28.83 -0.90 -6.64
C THR A 122 -30.22 -1.36 -6.22
N LEU A 123 -31.24 -1.02 -7.01
CA LEU A 123 -32.64 -1.40 -6.76
C LEU A 123 -32.80 -2.93 -6.64
N LEU A 124 -32.06 -3.69 -7.46
CA LEU A 124 -32.07 -5.16 -7.41
C LEU A 124 -31.39 -5.70 -6.14
N GLY A 125 -30.26 -5.12 -5.74
CA GLY A 125 -29.57 -5.47 -4.48
C GLY A 125 -30.44 -5.22 -3.26
N LYS A 126 -31.14 -4.07 -3.22
CA LYS A 126 -32.11 -3.74 -2.16
C LYS A 126 -33.29 -4.71 -2.11
N ILE A 127 -33.79 -5.16 -3.27
CA ILE A 127 -34.87 -6.15 -3.37
C ILE A 127 -34.41 -7.53 -2.88
N GLN A 128 -33.16 -7.92 -3.16
CA GLN A 128 -32.57 -9.18 -2.66
C GLN A 128 -32.39 -9.19 -1.14
N ASN A 129 -32.09 -8.02 -0.56
CA ASN A 129 -31.89 -7.84 0.88
C ASN A 129 -33.21 -7.62 1.65
N LEU A 130 -34.34 -7.46 0.95
CA LEU A 130 -35.66 -7.41 1.55
C LEU A 130 -36.24 -8.83 1.56
N ASP A 131 -36.64 -9.31 2.74
CA ASP A 131 -37.50 -10.48 2.90
C ASP A 131 -38.90 -10.13 2.36
N LEU A 132 -39.05 -10.12 1.04
CA LEU A 132 -40.29 -9.78 0.37
C LEU A 132 -41.22 -11.00 0.40
N ASP A 133 -42.23 -10.94 1.26
CA ASP A 133 -43.37 -11.85 1.21
C ASP A 133 -44.19 -11.58 -0.06
N PHE A 134 -43.86 -12.29 -1.12
CA PHE A 134 -44.47 -12.19 -2.44
C PHE A 134 -45.99 -12.46 -2.40
N ASP A 135 -46.45 -13.29 -1.46
CA ASP A 135 -47.88 -13.58 -1.31
C ASP A 135 -48.63 -12.38 -0.73
N SER A 136 -48.02 -11.65 0.21
CA SER A 136 -48.59 -10.40 0.74
C SER A 136 -48.67 -9.30 -0.33
N ILE A 137 -47.65 -9.18 -1.18
CA ILE A 137 -47.59 -8.20 -2.27
C ILE A 137 -48.63 -8.53 -3.33
N LYS A 138 -48.74 -9.81 -3.70
CA LYS A 138 -49.73 -10.30 -4.66
C LYS A 138 -51.16 -10.09 -4.16
N SER A 139 -51.41 -10.39 -2.88
CA SER A 139 -52.68 -10.14 -2.21
C SER A 139 -53.06 -8.65 -2.25
N LYS A 140 -52.13 -7.77 -1.83
CA LYS A 140 -52.36 -6.32 -1.85
C LYS A 140 -52.60 -5.81 -3.27
N ALA A 141 -51.79 -6.21 -4.24
CA ALA A 141 -51.96 -5.82 -5.64
C ALA A 141 -53.32 -6.24 -6.20
N GLN A 142 -53.76 -7.48 -5.92
CA GLN A 142 -55.08 -7.96 -6.32
C GLN A 142 -56.22 -7.19 -5.65
N SER A 143 -56.08 -6.87 -4.36
CA SER A 143 -57.08 -6.05 -3.64
C SER A 143 -57.20 -4.65 -4.24
N THR A 144 -56.08 -3.97 -4.49
CA THR A 144 -56.09 -2.62 -5.08
C THR A 144 -56.63 -2.61 -6.51
N LEU A 145 -56.38 -3.67 -7.29
CA LEU A 145 -56.97 -3.80 -8.63
C LEU A 145 -58.49 -3.94 -8.56
N SER A 146 -58.98 -4.76 -7.63
CA SER A 146 -60.41 -4.96 -7.41
C SER A 146 -61.09 -3.68 -6.92
N GLU A 147 -60.47 -2.98 -5.97
CA GLU A 147 -60.97 -1.71 -5.44
C GLU A 147 -60.97 -0.60 -6.49
N ALA A 148 -59.91 -0.48 -7.29
CA ALA A 148 -59.85 0.49 -8.39
C ALA A 148 -60.91 0.19 -9.46
N LYS A 149 -61.14 -1.09 -9.76
CA LYS A 149 -62.18 -1.53 -10.68
C LYS A 149 -63.57 -1.20 -10.14
N GLN A 150 -63.84 -1.49 -8.88
CA GLN A 150 -65.11 -1.18 -8.23
C GLN A 150 -65.35 0.34 -8.15
N ALA A 151 -64.33 1.12 -7.79
CA ALA A 151 -64.42 2.58 -7.77
C ALA A 151 -64.65 3.19 -9.18
N ALA A 152 -64.12 2.56 -10.22
CA ALA A 152 -64.38 2.96 -11.61
C ALA A 152 -65.81 2.58 -12.05
N GLU A 153 -66.29 1.39 -11.67
CA GLU A 153 -67.66 0.93 -11.94
C GLU A 153 -68.70 1.81 -11.22
N GLU A 154 -68.47 2.17 -9.95
CA GLU A 154 -69.33 3.09 -9.19
C GLU A 154 -69.38 4.50 -9.79
N LYS A 155 -68.24 5.02 -10.28
CA LYS A 155 -68.19 6.33 -10.95
C LYS A 155 -68.83 6.33 -12.33
N CYS A 156 -68.88 5.19 -13.01
CA CYS A 156 -69.51 5.05 -14.32
C CYS A 156 -71.02 4.80 -14.22
N ALA A 157 -71.50 4.19 -13.13
CA ALA A 157 -72.92 3.96 -12.88
C ALA A 157 -73.71 5.22 -12.46
N ILE A 158 -73.02 6.31 -12.10
CA ILE A 158 -73.61 7.59 -11.68
C ILE A 158 -73.64 8.62 -12.83
N MET A 159 -73.12 8.29 -14.02
CA MET A 159 -73.27 9.07 -15.27
C MET A 159 -74.40 8.52 -16.14
#